data_AF-A0A0C9QJ33-F1
#
_entry.id   AF-A0A0C9QJ33-F1
#
_cell.length_a   1.000
_cell.length_b   1.000
_cell.length_c   1.000
_cell.angle_alpha   90.00
_cell.angle_beta   90.00
_cell.angle_gamma   90.00
#
_symmetry.space_group_name_H-M   'P 1'
#
loop_
_entity.id
_entity.type
_entity.pdbx_description
1 polymer ?
#
loop_
_entity_poly.entity_id
_entity_poly.type
_entity_poly.pdbx_seq_one_letter_code
_entity_poly.pdbx_strand_id
1 'polypeptide(L)'
;MHFYKEKILSSGQLKRLSEHKYSCTNASLLDAYLQPWWEWLVSKVPLWLAPNLITVVGLIINIATTLILVYYSPDAKAEAPRWACFLCALGLFIYQSLDSIDGKQAR
;
A
#
# COMPACT_ATOMS: atom_id res chain seq x y z
N MET A 1 -7.94 -19.86 -27.23
CA MET A 1 -8.27 -19.46 -25.84
C MET A 1 -9.67 -18.87 -25.87
N HIS A 2 -10.68 -19.70 -25.60
CA HIS A 2 -12.06 -19.47 -26.00
C HIS A 2 -12.96 -19.35 -24.76
N PHE A 3 -12.79 -18.29 -23.98
CA PHE A 3 -13.67 -18.01 -22.84
C PHE A 3 -14.00 -16.52 -22.78
N TYR A 4 -15.29 -16.24 -22.51
CA TYR A 4 -16.00 -14.95 -22.49
C TYR A 4 -16.68 -14.52 -23.78
N LYS A 5 -17.65 -15.32 -24.24
CA LYS A 5 -18.72 -14.84 -25.12
C LYS A 5 -19.99 -14.43 -24.36
N GLU A 6 -20.10 -14.78 -23.07
CA GLU A 6 -21.22 -14.39 -22.22
C GLU A 6 -20.82 -13.33 -21.20
N LYS A 7 -21.72 -12.36 -20.96
CA LYS A 7 -21.55 -11.39 -19.88
C LYS A 7 -21.59 -12.15 -18.54
N ILE A 8 -20.43 -12.25 -17.90
CA ILE A 8 -20.24 -12.90 -16.59
C ILE A 8 -21.12 -12.25 -15.50
N LEU A 9 -21.43 -10.96 -15.66
CA LEU A 9 -22.22 -10.18 -14.72
C LEU A 9 -23.54 -9.74 -15.37
N SER A 10 -24.64 -9.98 -14.66
CA SER A 10 -25.95 -9.43 -14.99
C SER A 10 -25.93 -7.90 -14.89
N SER A 11 -26.76 -7.22 -15.67
CA SER A 11 -26.94 -5.75 -15.62
C SER A 11 -27.30 -5.26 -14.21
N GLY A 12 -28.04 -6.06 -13.43
CA GLY A 12 -28.32 -5.77 -12.01
C GLY A 12 -27.09 -5.88 -11.11
N GLN A 13 -26.19 -6.85 -11.37
CA GLN A 13 -24.93 -6.97 -10.63
C GLN A 13 -23.95 -5.84 -10.99
N LEU A 14 -23.92 -5.43 -12.26
CA LEU A 14 -23.12 -4.28 -12.71
C LEU A 14 -23.58 -2.98 -12.04
N LYS A 15 -24.90 -2.78 -11.92
CA LYS A 15 -25.49 -1.63 -11.21
C LYS A 15 -25.09 -1.63 -9.73
N ARG A 16 -25.20 -2.78 -9.05
CA ARG A 16 -24.78 -2.94 -7.65
C ARG A 16 -23.27 -2.76 -7.45
N LEU A 17 -22.45 -3.13 -8.44
CA LEU A 17 -21.01 -2.86 -8.43
C LEU A 17 -20.73 -1.35 -8.52
N SER A 18 -21.46 -0.64 -9.40
CA SER A 18 -21.31 0.82 -9.55
C SER A 18 -21.81 1.60 -8.32
N GLU A 19 -22.81 1.06 -7.62
CA GLU A 19 -23.38 1.62 -6.39
C GLU A 19 -22.63 1.18 -5.13
N HIS A 20 -21.63 0.29 -5.27
CA HIS A 20 -20.87 -0.21 -4.14
C HIS A 20 -20.04 0.91 -3.52
N LYS A 21 -20.54 1.45 -2.41
CA LYS A 21 -19.80 2.37 -1.57
C LYS A 21 -19.00 1.55 -0.56
N TYR A 22 -17.68 1.62 -0.64
CA TYR A 22 -16.81 1.00 0.34
C TYR A 22 -17.15 1.52 1.76
N SER A 23 -17.52 0.59 2.65
CA SER A 23 -17.87 0.86 4.05
C SER A 23 -16.82 0.20 4.93
N CYS A 24 -15.70 0.89 5.15
CA CYS A 24 -14.71 0.46 6.13
C CYS A 24 -15.09 1.01 7.50
N THR A 25 -15.51 0.14 8.41
CA THR A 25 -15.68 0.49 9.81
C THR A 25 -14.32 0.32 10.48
N ASN A 26 -13.56 1.40 10.59
CA ASN A 26 -12.22 1.37 11.16
C ASN A 26 -12.29 1.15 12.68
N ALA A 27 -11.66 0.07 13.16
CA ALA A 27 -11.67 -0.36 14.57
C ALA A 27 -10.30 -0.19 15.27
N SER A 28 -9.27 0.31 14.56
CA SER A 28 -7.91 0.43 15.08
C SER A 28 -7.68 1.73 15.85
N LEU A 29 -7.06 1.67 17.03
CA LEU A 29 -6.78 2.85 17.87
C LEU A 29 -5.90 3.90 17.15
N LEU A 30 -4.98 3.46 16.31
CA LEU A 30 -4.06 4.33 15.57
C LEU A 30 -4.66 4.93 14.29
N ASP A 31 -5.77 4.39 13.79
CA ASP A 31 -6.41 4.90 12.57
C ASP A 31 -6.82 6.34 12.74
N ALA A 32 -7.42 6.70 13.88
CA ALA A 32 -7.88 8.07 14.12
C ALA A 32 -6.73 9.09 14.05
N TYR A 33 -5.51 8.68 14.42
CA TYR A 33 -4.33 9.56 14.41
C TYR A 33 -3.63 9.59 13.05
N LEU A 34 -3.62 8.47 12.33
CA LEU A 34 -3.00 8.35 11.01
C LEU A 34 -3.94 8.76 9.86
N GLN A 35 -5.24 8.87 10.11
CA GLN A 35 -6.24 9.28 9.11
C GLN A 35 -5.86 10.61 8.42
N PRO A 36 -5.55 11.71 9.15
CA PRO A 36 -5.19 12.98 8.52
C PRO A 36 -3.88 12.90 7.74
N TRP A 37 -2.94 12.08 8.22
CA TRP A 37 -1.67 11.81 7.53
C TRP A 37 -1.92 11.14 6.18
N TRP A 38 -2.74 10.08 6.15
CA TRP A 38 -3.09 9.36 4.94
C TRP A 38 -3.92 10.20 3.96
N GLU A 39 -4.87 10.99 4.45
CA GLU A 39 -5.66 11.90 3.60
C GLU A 39 -4.77 12.97 2.94
N TRP A 40 -3.84 13.54 3.70
CA TRP A 40 -2.84 14.44 3.16
C TRP A 40 -1.95 13.73 2.12
N LEU A 41 -1.50 12.50 2.38
CA LEU A 41 -0.66 11.72 1.47
C LEU A 41 -1.40 11.41 0.15
N VAL A 42 -2.67 10.98 0.22
CA VAL A 42 -3.53 10.75 -0.96
C VAL A 42 -3.64 12.03 -1.80
N SER A 43 -3.79 13.20 -1.17
CA SER A 43 -3.88 14.48 -1.90
C SER A 43 -2.61 14.83 -2.70
N LYS A 44 -1.46 14.24 -2.35
CA LYS A 44 -0.19 14.43 -3.06
C LYS A 44 0.02 13.41 -4.18
N VAL A 45 -0.69 12.29 -4.14
CA VAL A 45 -0.58 11.27 -5.18
C VAL A 45 -1.38 11.70 -6.40
N PRO A 46 -0.79 11.68 -7.61
CA PRO A 46 -1.52 12.05 -8.80
C PRO A 46 -2.61 11.03 -9.14
N LEU A 47 -3.78 11.51 -9.55
CA LEU A 47 -4.95 10.69 -9.88
C LEU A 47 -4.74 9.70 -11.03
N TRP A 48 -3.72 9.91 -11.88
CA TRP A 48 -3.38 8.99 -12.97
C TRP A 48 -2.64 7.74 -12.49
N LEU A 49 -2.11 7.75 -11.27
CA LEU A 49 -1.37 6.63 -10.72
C LEU A 49 -2.36 5.53 -10.31
N ALA A 50 -2.16 4.30 -10.76
CA ALA A 50 -3.03 3.20 -10.34
C ALA A 50 -2.77 2.87 -8.85
N PRO A 51 -3.81 2.52 -8.06
CA PRO A 51 -3.65 2.11 -6.66
C PRO A 51 -2.63 0.98 -6.48
N ASN A 52 -2.72 -0.07 -7.30
CA ASN A 52 -1.81 -1.21 -7.25
C ASN A 52 -0.35 -0.83 -7.58
N LEU A 53 -0.12 0.28 -8.29
CA LEU A 53 1.23 0.74 -8.57
C LEU A 53 1.85 1.40 -7.33
N ILE A 54 1.04 2.04 -6.48
CA ILE A 54 1.48 2.65 -5.21
C ILE A 54 2.01 1.56 -4.28
N THR A 55 1.29 0.45 -4.14
CA THR A 55 1.72 -0.68 -3.30
C THR A 55 2.95 -1.36 -3.84
N VAL A 56 3.03 -1.60 -5.15
CA VAL A 56 4.23 -2.20 -5.77
C VAL A 56 5.46 -1.31 -5.58
N VAL A 57 5.33 0.01 -5.74
CA VAL A 57 6.44 0.95 -5.50
C VAL A 57 6.88 0.92 -4.04
N GLY A 58 5.94 0.96 -3.09
CA GLY A 58 6.26 0.83 -1.67
C GLY A 58 6.97 -0.49 -1.35
N LEU A 59 6.50 -1.60 -1.94
CA LEU A 59 7.08 -2.93 -1.72
C LEU A 59 8.52 -3.00 -2.25
N ILE A 60 8.78 -2.44 -3.44
CA ILE A 60 10.13 -2.36 -4.01
C ILE A 60 11.06 -1.56 -3.09
N ILE A 61 10.61 -0.42 -2.57
CA ILE A 61 11.39 0.40 -1.63
C ILE A 61 11.72 -0.42 -0.38
N ASN A 62 10.73 -1.10 0.20
CA ASN A 62 10.93 -1.91 1.41
C ASN A 62 11.90 -3.07 1.18
N ILE A 63 11.78 -3.76 0.04
CA ILE A 63 12.71 -4.83 -0.35
C ILE A 63 14.12 -4.26 -0.48
N ALA A 64 14.29 -3.12 -1.17
CA ALA A 64 15.60 -2.50 -1.34
C ALA A 64 16.23 -2.11 0.01
N THR A 65 15.48 -1.45 0.90
CA THR A 65 16.01 -1.06 2.23
C THR A 65 16.32 -2.27 3.11
N THR A 66 15.51 -3.33 3.02
CA THR A 66 15.74 -4.59 3.74
C THR A 66 16.98 -5.31 3.21
N LEU A 67 17.17 -5.37 1.89
CA LEU A 67 18.35 -5.97 1.28
C LEU A 67 19.63 -5.23 1.65
N ILE A 68 19.59 -3.89 1.74
CA ILE A 68 20.72 -3.09 2.25
C ILE A 68 21.05 -3.49 3.68
N LEU A 69 20.05 -3.61 4.56
CA LEU A 69 20.26 -4.03 5.95
C LEU A 69 20.85 -5.46 6.03
N VAL A 70 20.30 -6.40 5.26
CA VAL A 70 20.77 -7.79 5.20
C VAL A 70 22.20 -7.87 4.64
N TYR A 71 22.56 -7.01 3.68
CA TYR A 71 23.94 -6.94 3.17
C TYR A 71 24.93 -6.53 4.26
N TYR A 72 24.57 -5.56 5.10
CA TYR A 72 25.45 -5.11 6.19
C TYR A 72 25.47 -6.02 7.42
N SER A 73 24.40 -6.77 7.68
CA SER A 73 24.35 -7.72 8.79
C SER A 73 23.58 -9.00 8.39
N PRO A 74 24.21 -9.88 7.59
CA PRO A 74 23.57 -11.12 7.14
C PRO A 74 23.38 -12.11 8.29
N ASP A 75 24.26 -12.07 9.29
CA ASP A 75 24.25 -12.97 10.45
C ASP A 75 23.51 -12.41 11.67
N ALA A 76 23.00 -11.16 11.63
CA ALA A 76 22.39 -10.43 12.75
C ALA A 76 23.24 -10.38 14.06
N LYS A 77 24.49 -10.85 14.02
CA LYS A 77 25.46 -10.91 15.13
C LYS A 77 26.39 -9.71 15.16
N ALA A 78 26.62 -9.08 14.00
CA ALA A 78 27.38 -7.85 13.90
C ALA A 78 26.45 -6.65 14.08
N GLU A 79 26.89 -5.64 14.83
CA GLU A 79 26.17 -4.37 14.94
C GLU A 79 25.98 -3.79 13.53
N ALA A 80 24.76 -3.88 13.02
CA ALA A 80 24.41 -3.27 11.76
C ALA A 80 24.60 -1.75 11.88
N PRO A 81 25.05 -1.07 10.81
CA PRO A 81 25.18 0.37 10.83
C PRO A 81 23.84 1.01 11.23
N ARG A 82 23.86 1.91 12.23
CA ARG A 82 22.66 2.59 12.72
C ARG A 82 21.87 3.27 11.61
N TRP A 83 22.56 3.80 10.59
CA TRP A 83 21.94 4.40 9.42
C TRP A 83 21.19 3.38 8.54
N ALA A 84 21.68 2.15 8.41
CA ALA A 84 21.02 1.09 7.64
C ALA A 84 19.76 0.59 8.35
N CYS A 85 19.82 0.47 9.69
CA CYS A 85 18.65 0.15 10.50
C CYS A 85 17.59 1.26 10.42
N PHE A 86 18.01 2.53 10.50
CA PHE A 86 17.11 3.68 10.32
C PHE A 86 16.47 3.71 8.92
N LEU A 87 17.25 3.44 7.86
CA LEU A 87 16.71 3.35 6.50
C LEU A 87 15.69 2.21 6.35
N CYS A 88 15.92 1.07 6.99
CA CYS A 88 14.97 -0.04 6.98
C CYS A 88 13.67 0.33 7.70
N ALA A 89 13.76 0.98 8.86
CA ALA A 89 12.58 1.46 9.60
C ALA A 89 11.81 2.52 8.81
N LEU A 90 12.52 3.44 8.15
CA LEU A 90 11.92 4.45 7.27
C LEU A 90 11.26 3.81 6.04
N GLY A 91 11.91 2.83 5.42
CA GLY A 91 11.37 2.07 4.28
C GLY A 91 10.08 1.32 4.64
N LEU A 92 10.06 0.68 5.81
CA LEU A 92 8.85 0.04 6.36
C LEU A 92 7.73 1.05 6.62
N PHE A 93 8.06 2.21 7.20
CA PHE A 93 7.08 3.26 7.46
C PHE A 93 6.48 3.82 6.16
N ILE A 94 7.31 4.03 5.13
CA ILE A 94 6.87 4.45 3.80
C ILE A 94 5.99 3.36 3.18
N TYR A 95 6.40 2.09 3.24
CA TYR A 95 5.63 0.98 2.72
C TYR A 95 4.24 0.89 3.35
N GLN A 96 4.15 0.90 4.69
CA GLN A 96 2.85 0.88 5.36
C GLN A 96 2.00 2.10 4.97
N SER A 97 2.63 3.28 4.85
CA SER A 97 1.91 4.50 4.50
C SER A 97 1.34 4.42 3.08
N LEU A 98 2.09 3.88 2.13
CA LEU A 98 1.67 3.68 0.74
C LEU A 98 0.59 2.60 0.61
N ASP A 99 0.70 1.51 1.37
CA ASP A 99 -0.31 0.43 1.45
C ASP A 99 -1.61 0.88 2.14
N SER A 100 -1.56 1.90 2.98
CA SER A 100 -2.78 2.44 3.63
C SER A 100 -3.53 3.44 2.74
N ILE A 101 -2.90 3.94 1.67
CA ILE A 101 -3.50 4.94 0.78
C ILE A 101 -3.98 4.39 -0.55
N ASP A 102 -3.48 3.24 -1.02
CA ASP A 102 -3.92 2.67 -2.29
C ASP A 102 -5.43 2.34 -2.26
N GLY A 103 -5.92 1.75 -1.17
CA GLY A 103 -7.34 1.46 -0.98
C GLY A 103 -8.21 2.71 -0.86
N LYS A 104 -7.63 3.82 -0.36
CA LYS A 104 -8.29 5.13 -0.32
C LYS A 104 -8.32 5.80 -1.70
N GLN A 105 -7.31 5.58 -2.53
CA GLN A 105 -7.23 6.12 -3.89
C GLN A 105 -8.06 5.30 -4.90
N ALA A 106 -8.30 4.03 -4.62
CA ALA A 106 -9.20 3.16 -5.39
C ALA A 106 -10.70 3.48 -5.17
N ARG A 107 -11.03 4.38 -4.23
CA ARG A 107 -12.39 4.80 -3.86
C ARG A 107 -12.80 6.10 -4.56
#